data_AF-A0A1V6K0D6-F1
#
_entry.id   AF-A0A1V6K0D6-F1
#
_cell.length_a   1.000
_cell.length_b   1.000
_cell.length_c   1.000
_cell.angle_alpha   90.00
_cell.angle_beta   90.00
_cell.angle_gamma   90.00
#
_symmetry.space_group_name_H-M   'P 1'
#
loop_
_entity.id
_entity.type
_entity.pdbx_description
1 polymer ?
#
loop_
_entity_poly.entity_id
_entity_poly.type
_entity_poly.pdbx_seq_one_letter_code
_entity_poly.pdbx_strand_id
1 'polypeptide(L)'
;MFLAGDAAGLTDRLTGEGLSHAVESGFLAAEAVISGWDRKRLSRTALRGCLGIVRESCLARHLVYHPLFRNRAMRGLRENAKFFEGYWGLVSGNTGYAGMLAGFLRRK
;
A
#
# COMPACT_ATOMS: atom_id res chain seq x y z
N MET A 1 20.94 7.93 10.76
CA MET A 1 20.28 6.63 10.98
C MET A 1 19.19 6.47 9.93
N PHE A 2 19.21 5.36 9.18
CA PHE A 2 18.16 4.98 8.24
C PHE A 2 17.43 3.75 8.78
N LEU A 3 16.11 3.71 8.62
CA LEU A 3 15.25 2.61 9.04
C LEU A 3 14.56 2.03 7.81
N ALA A 4 14.33 0.72 7.81
CA ALA A 4 13.64 0.00 6.74
C ALA A 4 12.68 -1.04 7.32
N GLY A 5 11.71 -1.49 6.51
CA GLY A 5 10.71 -2.48 6.87
C GLY A 5 9.85 -2.11 8.07
N ASP A 6 9.56 -3.10 8.92
CA ASP A 6 8.70 -2.90 10.10
C ASP A 6 9.31 -1.92 11.11
N ALA A 7 10.64 -1.83 11.18
CA ALA A 7 11.32 -0.82 11.99
C ALA A 7 11.02 0.61 11.50
N ALA A 8 10.70 0.77 10.21
CA ALA A 8 10.22 2.02 9.63
C ALA A 8 8.68 2.14 9.62
N GLY A 9 7.95 1.14 10.13
CA GLY A 9 6.49 1.10 10.15
C GLY A 9 5.83 0.82 8.80
N LEU A 10 6.53 0.12 7.90
CA LEU A 10 6.09 -0.12 6.52
C LEU A 10 5.23 -1.38 6.34
N THR A 11 4.23 -1.53 7.19
CA THR A 11 3.25 -2.63 7.11
C THR A 11 1.94 -2.12 6.53
N ASP A 12 1.48 -2.74 5.44
CA ASP A 12 0.19 -2.47 4.85
C ASP A 12 -0.96 -2.78 5.83
N ARG A 13 -1.85 -1.81 6.01
CA ARG A 13 -2.92 -1.87 7.01
C ARG A 13 -4.21 -2.51 6.52
N LEU A 14 -4.37 -2.74 5.21
CA LEU A 14 -5.52 -3.40 4.62
C LEU A 14 -5.22 -4.87 4.32
N THR A 15 -4.16 -5.15 3.56
CA THR A 15 -3.78 -6.51 3.14
C THR A 15 -2.99 -7.24 4.21
N GLY A 16 -2.28 -6.51 5.07
CA GLY A 16 -1.33 -7.07 6.03
C GLY A 16 0.06 -7.37 5.44
N GLU A 17 0.30 -7.03 4.18
CA GLU A 17 1.59 -7.22 3.52
C GLU A 17 2.63 -6.22 4.03
N GLY A 18 3.81 -6.70 4.41
CA GLY A 18 4.94 -5.85 4.81
C GLY A 18 6.27 -6.21 4.15
N LEU A 19 6.36 -7.42 3.59
CA LEU A 19 7.60 -7.98 3.06
C LEU A 19 8.12 -7.20 1.84
N SER A 20 7.25 -6.93 0.87
CA SER A 20 7.62 -6.16 -0.34
C SER A 20 8.14 -4.77 0.03
N HIS A 21 7.46 -4.08 0.95
CA HIS A 21 7.86 -2.77 1.44
C HIS A 21 9.15 -2.82 2.26
N ALA A 22 9.41 -3.89 3.01
CA ALA A 22 10.67 -4.09 3.72
C ALA A 22 11.85 -4.27 2.75
N VAL A 23 11.68 -5.06 1.69
CA VAL A 23 12.69 -5.24 0.64
C VAL A 23 12.95 -3.91 -0.08
N GLU A 24 11.90 -3.23 -0.56
CA GLU A 24 12.01 -1.96 -1.27
C GLU A 24 12.71 -0.88 -0.42
N SER A 25 12.28 -0.72 0.83
CA SER A 25 12.88 0.27 1.74
C SER A 25 14.32 -0.09 2.15
N GLY A 26 14.66 -1.38 2.21
CA GLY A 26 16.03 -1.83 2.42
C GLY A 26 16.96 -1.41 1.28
N PHE A 27 16.54 -1.60 0.03
CA PHE A 27 17.29 -1.12 -1.14
C PHE A 27 17.42 0.40 -1.15
N LEU A 28 16.36 1.13 -0.84
CA LEU A 28 16.40 2.60 -0.76
C LEU A 28 17.36 3.10 0.33
N ALA A 29 17.40 2.42 1.49
CA ALA A 29 18.33 2.75 2.55
C ALA A 29 19.79 2.46 2.16
N ALA A 30 20.05 1.32 1.51
CA ALA A 30 21.37 0.98 1.00
C ALA A 30 21.86 2.00 -0.05
N GLU A 31 21.00 2.35 -1.01
CA GLU A 31 21.28 3.37 -2.03
C GLU A 31 21.55 4.73 -1.40
N ALA A 32 20.79 5.12 -0.37
CA ALA A 32 21.00 6.37 0.34
C ALA A 32 22.36 6.42 1.06
N VAL A 33 22.84 5.29 1.59
CA VAL A 33 24.18 5.19 2.20
C VAL A 33 25.26 5.30 1.14
N ILE A 34 25.17 4.51 0.06
CA ILE A 34 26.19 4.46 -1.00
C ILE A 34 26.31 5.81 -1.70
N SER A 35 25.18 6.42 -2.05
CA SER A 35 25.11 7.65 -2.83
C SER A 35 25.10 8.92 -1.96
N GLY A 36 25.25 8.79 -0.64
CA GLY A 36 25.30 9.93 0.29
C GLY A 36 24.04 10.80 0.30
N TRP A 37 22.85 10.18 0.17
CA TRP A 37 21.60 10.94 0.13
C TRP A 37 21.29 11.59 1.47
N ASP A 38 20.73 12.80 1.41
CA ASP A 38 20.14 13.42 2.58
C ASP A 38 18.79 12.77 2.94
N ARG A 39 18.32 13.05 4.17
CA ARG A 39 17.04 12.54 4.68
C ARG A 39 15.85 13.00 3.82
N LYS A 40 15.89 14.19 3.24
CA LYS A 40 14.78 14.77 2.47
C LYS A 40 14.59 14.01 1.16
N ARG A 41 15.69 13.69 0.47
CA ARG A 41 15.71 12.89 -0.75
C ARG A 41 15.19 11.48 -0.47
N LEU A 42 15.72 10.79 0.54
CA LEU A 42 15.24 9.45 0.90
C LEU A 42 13.75 9.46 1.22
N SER A 43 13.27 10.41 2.04
CA SER A 43 11.86 10.51 2.40
C SER A 43 10.97 10.77 1.19
N ARG A 44 11.41 11.64 0.26
CA ARG A 44 10.67 11.94 -0.97
C ARG A 44 10.59 10.73 -1.90
N THR A 45 11.68 9.97 -2.04
CA THR A 45 11.70 8.75 -2.84
C THR A 45 10.81 7.68 -2.22
N ALA A 46 10.95 7.43 -0.91
CA ALA A 46 10.11 6.48 -0.19
C ALA A 46 8.61 6.84 -0.26
N LEU A 47 8.26 8.13 -0.15
CA LEU A 47 6.88 8.61 -0.29
C LEU A 47 6.26 8.35 -1.67
N ARG A 48 7.08 8.22 -2.72
CA ARG A 48 6.62 7.87 -4.07
C ARG A 48 6.50 6.36 -4.29
N GLY A 49 7.05 5.55 -3.39
CA GLY A 49 7.01 4.09 -3.42
C GLY A 49 6.38 3.52 -2.14
N CYS A 50 7.08 2.61 -1.47
CA CYS A 50 6.63 1.88 -0.28
C CYS A 50 5.88 2.74 0.77
N LEU A 51 6.44 3.88 1.19
CA LEU A 51 5.83 4.70 2.23
C LEU A 51 4.53 5.38 1.75
N GLY A 52 4.45 5.73 0.46
CA GLY A 52 3.21 6.25 -0.13
C GLY A 52 2.08 5.23 -0.06
N ILE A 53 2.35 4.01 -0.51
CA ILE A 53 1.39 2.89 -0.52
C ILE A 53 0.91 2.57 0.90
N VAL A 54 1.83 2.46 1.86
CA VAL A 54 1.47 2.20 3.26
C VAL A 54 0.59 3.32 3.83
N ARG A 55 0.85 4.59 3.50
CA ARG A 55 -0.01 5.71 3.94
C ARG A 55 -1.41 5.64 3.33
N GLU A 56 -1.52 5.25 2.06
CA GLU A 56 -2.81 5.02 1.42
C GLU A 56 -3.57 3.86 2.10
N SER A 57 -2.87 2.78 2.47
CA SER A 57 -3.44 1.64 3.18
C SER A 57 -4.11 2.03 4.50
N CYS A 58 -3.54 3.02 5.21
CA CYS A 58 -4.14 3.54 6.45
C CYS A 58 -5.54 4.11 6.20
N LEU A 59 -5.73 4.89 5.13
CA LEU A 59 -7.03 5.46 4.79
C LEU A 59 -7.97 4.38 4.26
N ALA A 60 -7.48 3.51 3.38
CA ALA A 60 -8.27 2.44 2.79
C ALA A 60 -8.80 1.45 3.84
N ARG A 61 -8.00 1.12 4.86
CA ARG A 61 -8.42 0.30 6.00
C ARG A 61 -9.67 0.87 6.66
N HIS A 62 -9.69 2.17 6.93
CA HIS A 62 -10.83 2.82 7.58
C HIS A 62 -12.08 2.79 6.70
N LEU A 63 -11.93 2.91 5.38
CA LEU A 63 -13.06 2.84 4.45
C LEU A 63 -13.61 1.41 4.31
N VAL A 64 -12.73 0.44 4.06
CA VAL A 64 -13.13 -0.96 3.78
C VAL A 64 -13.66 -1.65 5.03
N TYR A 65 -13.01 -1.46 6.19
CA TYR A 65 -13.41 -2.10 7.44
C TYR A 65 -14.34 -1.23 8.31
N HIS A 66 -14.80 -0.08 7.82
CA HIS A 66 -15.83 0.69 8.53
C HIS A 66 -17.06 -0.19 8.77
N PRO A 67 -17.69 -0.17 9.96
CA PRO A 67 -18.86 -1.00 10.26
C PRO A 67 -19.98 -0.92 9.22
N LEU A 68 -20.19 0.25 8.61
CA LEU A 68 -21.21 0.48 7.59
C LEU A 68 -20.84 -0.08 6.20
N PHE A 69 -19.56 -0.12 5.87
CA PHE A 69 -19.08 -0.53 4.54
C PHE A 69 -18.57 -1.96 4.49
N ARG A 70 -18.15 -2.53 5.63
CA ARG A 70 -17.53 -3.86 5.73
C ARG A 70 -18.35 -4.93 5.02
N ASN A 71 -19.63 -5.04 5.32
CA ASN A 71 -20.49 -6.07 4.70
C ASN A 71 -20.60 -5.88 3.18
N ARG A 72 -20.66 -4.63 2.71
CA ARG A 72 -20.73 -4.31 1.27
C ARG A 72 -19.40 -4.55 0.56
N ALA A 73 -18.28 -4.25 1.21
CA ALA A 73 -16.95 -4.53 0.69
C ALA A 73 -16.69 -6.04 0.61
N MET A 74 -16.98 -6.80 1.67
CA MET A 74 -16.83 -8.27 1.65
C MET A 74 -17.74 -8.92 0.62
N ARG A 75 -18.98 -8.43 0.48
CA ARG A 75 -19.89 -8.90 -0.57
C ARG A 75 -19.40 -8.52 -1.96
N GLY A 76 -18.84 -7.32 -2.13
CA GLY A 76 -18.19 -6.88 -3.37
C GLY A 76 -17.00 -7.77 -3.74
N LEU A 77 -16.17 -8.18 -2.79
CA LEU A 77 -15.05 -9.10 -3.01
C LEU A 77 -15.53 -10.46 -3.53
N ARG A 78 -16.69 -10.90 -3.07
CA ARG A 78 -17.30 -12.18 -3.49
C ARG A 78 -18.02 -12.09 -4.84
N GLU A 79 -18.75 -11.00 -5.08
CA GLU A 79 -19.72 -10.90 -6.20
C GLU A 79 -19.21 -10.08 -7.39
N ASN A 80 -18.21 -9.21 -7.21
CA ASN A 80 -17.74 -8.30 -8.24
C ASN A 80 -16.30 -8.66 -8.68
N ALA A 81 -16.19 -9.30 -9.83
CA ALA A 81 -14.91 -9.69 -10.43
C ALA A 81 -13.94 -8.50 -10.56
N LYS A 82 -14.40 -7.29 -10.90
CA LYS A 82 -13.53 -6.10 -11.03
C LYS A 82 -12.98 -5.64 -9.69
N PHE A 83 -13.74 -5.80 -8.62
CA PHE A 83 -13.27 -5.46 -7.28
C PHE A 83 -12.25 -6.50 -6.79
N PHE A 84 -12.50 -7.78 -7.07
CA PHE A 84 -11.53 -8.85 -6.83
C PHE A 84 -10.23 -8.64 -7.64
N GLU A 85 -10.33 -8.33 -8.93
CA GLU A 85 -9.19 -8.02 -9.79
C GLU A 85 -8.41 -6.80 -9.28
N GLY A 86 -9.10 -5.75 -8.86
CA GLY A 86 -8.47 -4.57 -8.25
C GLY A 86 -7.74 -4.91 -6.95
N TYR A 87 -8.34 -5.74 -6.09
CA TYR A 87 -7.71 -6.23 -4.86
C TYR A 87 -6.49 -7.12 -5.17
N TRP A 88 -6.60 -8.03 -6.15
CA TRP A 88 -5.49 -8.87 -6.56
C TRP A 88 -4.35 -8.06 -7.22
N GLY A 89 -4.71 -7.05 -8.01
CA GLY A 89 -3.78 -6.07 -8.55
C GLY A 89 -3.01 -5.34 -7.45
N LEU A 90 -3.68 -5.02 -6.34
CA LEU A 90 -3.05 -4.38 -5.19
C LEU A 90 -2.05 -5.33 -4.50
N VAL A 91 -2.48 -6.56 -4.22
CA VAL A 91 -1.62 -7.59 -3.58
C VAL A 91 -0.40 -7.93 -4.46
N SER A 92 -0.60 -8.00 -5.78
CA SER A 92 0.50 -8.25 -6.74
C SER A 92 1.39 -7.03 -7.00
N GLY A 93 1.09 -5.86 -6.42
CA GLY A 93 1.85 -4.62 -6.62
C GLY A 93 1.65 -3.95 -7.99
N ASN A 94 0.65 -4.39 -8.76
CA ASN A 94 0.33 -3.87 -10.09
C ASN A 94 -0.59 -2.63 -10.05
N THR A 95 -1.32 -2.42 -8.95
CA THR A 95 -2.13 -1.21 -8.76
C THR A 95 -2.01 -0.66 -7.34
N GLY A 96 -2.32 0.62 -7.17
CA GLY A 96 -2.40 1.26 -5.86
C GLY A 96 -3.83 1.27 -5.30
N TYR A 97 -4.00 1.85 -4.11
CA TYR A 97 -5.29 1.89 -3.42
C TYR A 97 -6.37 2.65 -4.18
N ALA A 98 -5.99 3.74 -4.85
CA ALA A 98 -6.90 4.51 -5.69
C ALA A 98 -7.44 3.65 -6.87
N GLY A 99 -6.60 2.79 -7.45
CA GLY A 99 -6.99 1.87 -8.53
C GLY A 99 -7.97 0.80 -8.06
N MET A 100 -7.69 0.19 -6.90
CA MET A 100 -8.62 -0.77 -6.27
C MET A 100 -9.98 -0.11 -5.96
N LEU A 101 -9.98 1.08 -5.35
CA LEU A 101 -11.21 1.79 -4.99
C LEU A 101 -11.98 2.31 -6.22
N ALA A 102 -11.30 2.65 -7.32
CA ALA A 102 -11.96 2.95 -8.58
C ALA A 102 -12.73 1.73 -9.13
N GLY A 103 -12.22 0.51 -8.92
CA GLY A 103 -12.94 -0.73 -9.24
C GLY A 103 -14.21 -0.93 -8.38
N PHE A 104 -14.22 -0.44 -7.14
CA PHE A 104 -15.40 -0.44 -6.28
C PHE A 104 -16.49 0.51 -6.78
N LEU A 105 -16.10 1.69 -7.28
CA LEU A 105 -17.00 2.74 -7.77
C LEU A 105 -17.50 2.48 -9.19
N ARG A 106 -16.71 1.83 -10.05
CA ARG A 106 -17.11 1.44 -11.41
C ARG A 106 -18.02 0.21 -11.37
N ARG A 107 -19.26 0.39 -10.91
CA ARG A 107 -20.36 -0.54 -11.18
C ARG A 107 -20.73 -0.44 -12.65
N LYS A 108 -20.24 -1.37 -13.47
CA LYS A 108 -20.86 -1.84 -14.72
C LYS A 108 -20.19 -3.14 -15.12
#